data_AF-A0A4Y7SQ99-F1
#
_entry.id   AF-A0A4Y7SQ99-F1
#
_cell.length_a   1.000
_cell.length_b   1.000
_cell.length_c   1.000
_cell.angle_alpha   90.00
_cell.angle_beta   90.00
_cell.angle_gamma   90.00
#
_symmetry.space_group_name_H-M   'P 1'
#
loop_
_entity.id
_entity.type
_entity.pdbx_description
1 polymer ?
#
loop_
_entity_poly.entity_id
_entity_poly.type
_entity_poly.pdbx_seq_one_letter_code
_entity_poly.pdbx_strand_id
1 'polypeptide(L)'
;MLPLRGRTRSEGPWGKHSPALDISQSLRVIEHNAAHLLHDAKAKVSDQLCGLCLRPSPLCRFFLKKGKGVEASLTVDKKRSNCTYAIKFYYHKPATSTSSAPCSNVPLQCPPCPPTAPPAVWKYNMKVHFPEKHVNHVKTSQ
;
A
#
# COMPACT_ATOMS: atom_id res chain seq x y z
N MET A 1 32.52 -6.25 -27.53
CA MET A 1 31.08 -6.44 -27.78
C MET A 1 30.40 -6.84 -26.48
N LEU A 2 29.57 -5.97 -25.92
CA LEU A 2 28.30 -6.24 -25.18
C LEU A 2 27.83 -4.91 -24.55
N PRO A 3 26.53 -4.55 -24.65
CA PRO A 3 25.90 -3.78 -23.59
C PRO A 3 24.66 -4.48 -23.02
N LEU A 4 24.81 -4.83 -21.73
CA LEU A 4 23.90 -4.70 -20.60
C LEU A 4 22.38 -4.50 -20.84
N ARG A 5 21.65 -5.58 -20.47
CA ARG A 5 20.37 -5.66 -19.74
C ARG A 5 19.27 -4.65 -20.10
N GLY A 6 18.29 -5.15 -20.86
CA GLY A 6 16.99 -4.52 -21.07
C GLY A 6 16.25 -4.26 -19.76
N ARG A 7 15.87 -2.99 -19.57
CA ARG A 7 15.00 -2.50 -18.50
C ARG A 7 13.57 -2.99 -18.81
N THR A 8 13.02 -3.88 -17.98
CA THR A 8 11.65 -4.39 -18.17
C THR A 8 10.64 -3.27 -17.90
N ARG A 9 10.13 -2.66 -18.98
CA ARG A 9 9.00 -1.74 -18.99
C ARG A 9 7.72 -2.57 -18.78
N SER A 10 7.06 -2.45 -17.63
CA SER A 10 5.74 -3.07 -17.43
C SER A 10 4.65 -2.03 -17.67
N GLU A 11 3.90 -2.19 -18.77
CA GLU A 11 2.64 -1.49 -19.01
C GLU A 11 1.65 -1.91 -17.90
N GLY A 12 1.20 -0.96 -17.09
CA GLY A 12 0.18 -1.23 -16.07
C GLY A 12 -1.20 -1.44 -16.72
N PRO A 13 -2.16 -2.06 -16.01
CA PRO A 13 -3.49 -2.39 -16.55
C PRO A 13 -4.40 -1.19 -16.84
N TRP A 14 -3.92 0.05 -16.77
CA TRP A 14 -4.74 1.28 -16.77
C TRP A 14 -4.50 2.26 -17.94
N GLY A 15 -3.99 1.78 -19.08
CA GLY A 15 -4.05 2.50 -20.37
C GLY A 15 -2.87 3.44 -20.70
N LYS A 16 -2.82 3.84 -21.98
CA LYS A 16 -1.69 4.45 -22.72
C LYS A 16 -1.24 5.87 -22.28
N HIS A 17 -1.80 6.42 -21.20
CA HIS A 17 -1.52 7.79 -20.75
C HIS A 17 -0.81 7.88 -19.39
N SER A 18 -0.50 6.75 -18.74
CA SER A 18 0.29 6.79 -17.51
C SER A 18 1.77 6.96 -17.84
N PRO A 19 2.46 7.98 -17.30
CA PRO A 19 3.90 8.10 -17.45
C PRO A 19 4.57 6.82 -16.96
N ALA A 20 5.59 6.36 -17.69
CA ALA A 20 6.29 5.13 -17.37
C ALA A 20 6.76 5.13 -15.90
N LEU A 21 6.17 4.26 -15.09
CA LEU A 21 6.40 4.22 -13.66
C LEU A 21 7.67 3.39 -13.37
N ASP A 22 8.70 4.03 -12.82
CA ASP A 22 9.88 3.31 -12.34
C ASP A 22 9.53 2.57 -11.03
N ILE A 23 9.25 1.28 -11.16
CA ILE A 23 8.88 0.42 -10.03
C ILE A 23 10.00 0.26 -8.99
N SER A 24 11.23 0.70 -9.27
CA SER A 24 12.28 0.74 -8.24
C SER A 24 12.08 1.89 -7.23
N GLN A 25 11.31 2.92 -7.59
CA GLN A 25 11.00 4.07 -6.76
C GLN A 25 9.68 3.89 -5.99
N SER A 26 9.68 3.01 -4.99
CA SER A 26 8.50 2.69 -4.13
C SER A 26 7.62 3.88 -3.76
N LEU A 27 8.23 4.97 -3.27
CA LEU A 27 7.47 6.12 -2.79
C LEU A 27 6.73 6.83 -3.93
N ARG A 28 7.32 6.90 -5.12
CA ARG A 28 6.67 7.44 -6.32
C ARG A 28 5.55 6.54 -6.84
N VAL A 29 5.75 5.22 -6.76
CA VAL A 29 4.70 4.24 -7.06
C VAL A 29 3.50 4.42 -6.12
N ILE A 30 3.76 4.54 -4.82
CA ILE A 30 2.73 4.75 -3.81
C ILE A 30 2.00 6.07 -4.04
N GLU A 31 2.73 7.15 -4.31
CA GLU A 31 2.17 8.47 -4.65
C GLU A 31 1.25 8.41 -5.87
N HIS A 32 1.73 7.84 -6.98
CA HIS A 32 0.97 7.68 -8.21
C HIS A 32 -0.30 6.86 -8.01
N ASN A 33 -0.17 5.69 -7.38
CA ASN A 33 -1.32 4.83 -7.10
C ASN A 33 -2.30 5.48 -6.11
N ALA A 34 -1.82 6.24 -5.13
CA ALA A 34 -2.67 6.96 -4.19
C ALA A 34 -3.52 8.02 -4.90
N ALA A 35 -3.01 8.66 -5.95
CA ALA A 35 -3.79 9.57 -6.77
C ALA A 35 -4.98 8.85 -7.44
N HIS A 36 -4.77 7.63 -7.98
CA HIS A 36 -5.86 6.80 -8.48
C HIS A 36 -6.88 6.44 -7.38
N LEU A 37 -6.42 6.07 -6.17
CA LEU A 37 -7.32 5.76 -5.05
C LEU A 37 -8.19 6.97 -4.61
N LEU A 38 -7.67 8.18 -4.74
CA LEU A 38 -8.35 9.39 -4.27
C LEU A 38 -9.24 10.05 -5.34
N HIS A 39 -8.87 9.95 -6.61
CA HIS A 39 -9.45 10.79 -7.66
C HIS A 39 -10.09 9.99 -8.82
N ASP A 40 -9.84 8.69 -8.93
CA ASP A 40 -10.44 7.89 -9.99
C ASP A 40 -11.87 7.46 -9.61
N ALA A 41 -12.86 7.94 -10.36
CA ALA A 41 -14.26 7.56 -10.18
C ALA A 41 -14.50 6.04 -10.39
N LYS A 42 -13.61 5.35 -11.12
CA LYS A 42 -13.69 3.90 -11.37
C LYS A 42 -13.02 3.08 -10.27
N ALA A 43 -12.19 3.68 -9.42
CA ALA A 43 -11.65 3.01 -8.25
C ALA A 43 -12.79 2.81 -7.26
N LYS A 44 -13.42 1.63 -7.28
CA LYS A 44 -14.45 1.30 -6.32
C LYS A 44 -13.83 1.32 -4.93
N VAL A 45 -14.33 2.24 -4.12
CA VAL A 45 -13.86 2.53 -2.78
C VAL A 45 -13.92 1.25 -1.91
N SER A 46 -14.86 0.33 -2.17
CA SER A 46 -15.02 -0.98 -1.49
C SER A 46 -13.86 -1.97 -1.66
N ASP A 47 -13.04 -1.83 -2.68
CA ASP A 47 -12.18 -2.92 -3.12
C ASP A 47 -10.86 -3.04 -2.30
N GLN A 48 -10.65 -2.12 -1.35
CA GLN A 48 -9.45 -2.01 -0.51
C GLN A 48 -8.17 -2.21 -1.33
N LEU A 49 -8.03 -1.43 -2.41
CA LEU A 49 -6.98 -1.59 -3.41
C LEU A 49 -5.57 -1.49 -2.82
N CYS A 50 -4.65 -2.32 -3.30
CA CYS A 50 -3.24 -2.26 -2.90
C CYS A 50 -2.57 -0.98 -3.41
N GLY A 51 -1.99 -0.17 -2.53
CA GLY A 51 -1.23 1.04 -2.88
C GLY A 51 0.04 0.82 -3.72
N LEU A 52 0.47 -0.43 -3.97
CA LEU A 52 1.62 -0.73 -4.84
C LEU A 52 1.24 -1.24 -6.22
N CYS A 53 0.10 -1.92 -6.35
CA CYS A 53 -0.25 -2.61 -7.60
C CYS A 53 -1.73 -2.50 -7.98
N LEU A 54 -2.51 -1.78 -7.19
CA LEU A 54 -3.96 -1.52 -7.37
C LEU A 54 -4.83 -2.78 -7.49
N ARG A 55 -4.30 -3.98 -7.20
CA ARG A 55 -5.13 -5.18 -7.10
C ARG A 55 -5.95 -5.14 -5.80
N PRO A 56 -7.22 -5.57 -5.84
CA PRO A 56 -8.12 -5.53 -4.69
C PRO A 56 -7.77 -6.58 -3.64
N SER A 57 -8.23 -6.38 -2.41
CA SER A 57 -8.28 -7.45 -1.40
C SER A 57 -9.45 -8.38 -1.72
N PRO A 58 -9.31 -9.72 -1.64
CA PRO A 58 -8.21 -10.48 -1.06
C PRO A 58 -7.09 -10.88 -2.05
N LEU A 59 -7.18 -10.52 -3.33
CA LEU A 59 -6.24 -10.92 -4.37
C LEU A 59 -4.82 -10.42 -4.09
N CYS A 60 -4.70 -9.24 -3.48
CA CYS A 60 -3.44 -8.70 -2.99
C CYS A 60 -3.50 -8.41 -1.50
N ARG A 61 -2.65 -9.09 -0.72
CA ARG A 61 -2.49 -8.93 0.71
C ARG A 61 -1.00 -8.90 1.04
N PHE A 62 -0.65 -8.02 1.96
CA PHE A 62 0.71 -7.95 2.46
C PHE A 62 0.67 -7.67 3.95
N PHE A 63 1.70 -8.15 4.63
CA PHE A 63 1.79 -8.15 6.08
C PHE A 63 2.97 -7.28 6.49
N LEU A 64 2.89 -6.72 7.68
CA LEU A 64 3.96 -5.92 8.25
C LEU A 64 4.68 -6.74 9.31
N LYS A 65 5.97 -6.50 9.44
CA LYS A 65 6.80 -6.99 10.54
C LYS A 65 7.64 -5.86 11.08
N LYS A 66 8.06 -5.97 12.34
CA LYS A 66 9.08 -5.10 12.90
C LYS A 66 10.40 -5.33 12.18
N GLY A 67 11.12 -4.25 11.84
CA GLY A 67 12.48 -4.33 11.34
C GLY A 67 13.47 -4.83 12.41
N LYS A 68 14.76 -4.86 12.09
CA LYS A 68 15.81 -5.22 13.06
C LYS A 68 16.20 -4.00 13.92
N GLY A 69 16.28 -4.17 15.24
CA GLY A 69 16.70 -3.12 16.19
C GLY A 69 15.58 -2.67 17.15
N VAL A 70 15.96 -1.95 18.20
CA VAL A 70 15.04 -1.47 19.25
C VAL A 70 14.04 -0.45 18.67
N GLU A 71 14.55 0.53 17.91
CA GLU A 71 13.82 1.60 17.21
C GLU A 71 13.38 1.23 15.77
N ALA A 72 13.26 -0.07 15.48
CA ALA A 72 13.07 -0.51 14.11
C ALA A 72 11.69 -0.13 13.55
N SER A 73 11.71 0.60 12.44
CA SER A 73 10.55 0.88 11.60
C SER A 73 9.85 -0.40 11.14
N LEU A 74 8.54 -0.30 10.89
CA LEU A 74 7.78 -1.38 10.27
C LEU A 74 8.23 -1.56 8.82
N THR A 75 8.27 -2.80 8.37
CA THR A 75 8.59 -3.16 6.99
C THR A 75 7.70 -4.28 6.50
N VAL A 76 7.62 -4.46 5.18
CA VAL A 76 6.81 -5.52 4.58
C VAL A 76 7.41 -6.90 4.87
N ASP A 77 6.59 -7.80 5.40
CA ASP A 77 6.91 -9.21 5.52
C ASP A 77 6.71 -9.92 4.19
N LYS A 78 7.76 -9.94 3.37
CA LYS A 78 7.76 -10.60 2.06
C LYS A 78 7.40 -12.10 2.11
N LYS A 79 7.61 -12.79 3.23
CA LYS A 79 7.31 -14.24 3.32
C LYS A 79 5.81 -14.50 3.38
N ARG A 80 5.07 -13.60 4.03
CA ARG A 80 3.62 -13.71 4.22
C ARG A 80 2.82 -12.95 3.16
N SER A 81 3.47 -12.04 2.44
CA SER A 81 2.83 -11.15 1.47
C SER A 81 2.82 -11.75 0.07
N ASN A 82 1.75 -11.52 -0.70
CA ASN A 82 1.62 -12.01 -2.08
C ASN A 82 1.70 -10.89 -3.15
N CYS A 83 1.98 -9.65 -2.73
CA CYS A 83 2.14 -8.54 -3.67
C CYS A 83 3.49 -8.67 -4.39
N THR A 84 3.46 -8.90 -5.71
CA THR A 84 4.66 -8.98 -6.55
C THR A 84 5.51 -7.71 -6.48
N TYR A 85 4.88 -6.56 -6.23
CA TYR A 85 5.51 -5.25 -6.12
C TYR A 85 5.85 -4.87 -4.68
N ALA A 86 5.84 -5.81 -3.72
CA ALA A 86 6.35 -5.62 -2.37
C ALA A 86 7.88 -5.43 -2.38
N ILE A 87 8.33 -4.30 -2.89
CA ILE A 87 9.71 -3.86 -2.78
C ILE A 87 10.01 -3.44 -1.35
N LYS A 88 11.29 -3.46 -0.97
CA LYS A 88 11.69 -2.99 0.35
C LYS A 88 11.51 -1.47 0.36
N PHE A 89 10.51 -1.00 1.08
CA PHE A 89 10.45 0.39 1.52
C PHE A 89 10.38 0.39 3.04
N TYR A 90 11.06 1.37 3.62
CA TYR A 90 10.99 1.66 5.04
C TYR A 90 10.09 2.87 5.19
N TYR A 91 9.21 2.85 6.17
CA TYR A 91 8.37 4.00 6.49
C TYR A 91 8.41 4.25 7.99
N HIS A 92 8.52 5.52 8.37
CA HIS A 92 8.38 5.94 9.75
C HIS A 92 6.91 6.23 10.09
N LYS A 93 6.58 6.22 11.38
CA LYS A 93 5.25 6.52 11.96
C LYS A 93 4.69 7.87 11.49
N PRO A 94 3.38 8.10 11.70
CA PRO A 94 2.44 8.19 10.58
C PRO A 94 2.92 9.22 9.56
N ALA A 95 3.29 8.74 8.37
CA ALA A 95 3.95 9.55 7.35
C ALA A 95 3.17 10.84 7.06
N THR A 96 3.65 11.93 7.66
CA THR A 96 3.38 13.27 7.20
C THR A 96 3.99 13.41 5.81
N SER A 97 3.26 14.04 4.91
CA SER A 97 3.81 14.34 3.59
C SER A 97 5.00 15.28 3.77
N THR A 98 6.18 14.88 3.31
CA THR A 98 7.39 15.70 3.27
C THR A 98 7.82 15.89 1.82
N SER A 99 8.77 16.80 1.57
CA SER A 99 9.36 16.96 0.23
C SER A 99 9.97 15.65 -0.32
N SER A 100 10.50 14.80 0.56
CA SER A 100 11.08 13.50 0.21
C SER A 100 10.09 12.32 0.23
N ALA A 101 8.92 12.50 0.84
CA ALA A 101 7.84 11.52 0.91
C ALA A 101 6.48 12.24 0.75
N PRO A 102 6.10 12.62 -0.48
CA PRO A 102 4.97 13.51 -0.72
C PRO A 102 3.60 12.88 -0.41
N CYS A 103 3.54 11.56 -0.26
CA CYS A 103 2.31 10.82 -0.04
C CYS A 103 2.21 10.27 1.39
N SER A 104 1.12 10.58 2.09
CA SER A 104 0.82 10.02 3.41
C SER A 104 0.20 8.62 3.38
N ASN A 105 -0.04 8.04 2.19
CA ASN A 105 -0.65 6.73 2.04
C ASN A 105 0.34 5.62 2.41
N VAL A 106 0.34 5.22 3.67
CA VAL A 106 1.21 4.18 4.20
C VAL A 106 0.44 2.94 4.63
N PRO A 107 1.07 1.76 4.65
CA PRO A 107 0.46 0.57 5.21
C PRO A 107 0.41 0.63 6.73
N LEU A 108 -0.75 0.31 7.30
CA LEU A 108 -1.02 0.36 8.73
C LEU A 108 -1.59 -0.98 9.20
N GLN A 109 -1.30 -1.31 10.45
CA GLN A 109 -2.03 -2.34 11.18
C GLN A 109 -3.31 -1.71 11.73
N CYS A 110 -4.46 -2.34 11.48
CA CYS A 110 -5.73 -1.87 12.01
C CYS A 110 -5.85 -2.27 13.49
N PRO A 111 -5.97 -1.34 14.46
CA PRO A 111 -5.97 -1.68 15.88
C PRO A 111 -7.10 -2.62 16.33
N PRO A 112 -8.35 -2.52 15.82
CA PRO A 112 -9.43 -3.45 16.16
C PRO A 112 -9.32 -4.83 15.51
N CYS A 113 -8.46 -5.00 14.49
CA CYS A 113 -8.24 -6.33 13.92
C CYS A 113 -7.49 -7.23 14.92
N PRO A 114 -7.76 -8.55 14.93
CA PRO A 114 -7.09 -9.47 15.84
C PRO A 114 -5.56 -9.36 15.74
N PRO A 115 -4.82 -9.29 16.86
CA PRO A 115 -3.38 -9.04 16.87
C PRO A 115 -2.55 -10.22 16.32
N THR A 116 -3.17 -11.37 16.06
CA THR A 116 -2.56 -12.56 15.42
C THR A 116 -2.22 -12.38 13.93
N ALA A 117 -2.09 -11.11 13.52
CA ALA A 117 -1.46 -10.59 12.31
C ALA A 117 -2.38 -10.47 11.08
N PRO A 118 -3.28 -9.47 11.08
CA PRO A 118 -4.12 -9.15 9.94
C PRO A 118 -3.26 -8.58 8.80
N PRO A 119 -3.72 -8.70 7.54
CA PRO A 119 -3.12 -7.98 6.43
C PRO A 119 -3.06 -6.49 6.73
N ALA A 120 -2.00 -5.83 6.29
CA ALA A 120 -1.88 -4.39 6.38
C ALA A 120 -2.93 -3.70 5.51
N VAL A 121 -3.46 -2.60 6.01
CA VAL A 121 -4.44 -1.76 5.33
C VAL A 121 -3.78 -0.44 4.99
N TRP A 122 -3.89 0.00 3.75
CA TRP A 122 -3.40 1.32 3.33
C TRP A 122 -4.21 2.43 4.00
N LYS A 123 -3.55 3.50 4.47
CA LYS A 123 -4.18 4.61 5.20
C LYS A 123 -5.45 5.12 4.50
N TYR A 124 -5.41 5.33 3.19
CA TYR A 124 -6.57 5.84 2.45
C TYR A 124 -7.73 4.84 2.33
N ASN A 125 -7.47 3.55 2.52
CA ASN A 125 -8.50 2.50 2.58
C ASN A 125 -9.08 2.31 3.98
N MET A 126 -8.55 2.94 5.03
CA MET A 126 -9.08 2.77 6.38
C MET A 126 -10.55 3.20 6.49
N LYS A 127 -10.92 4.30 5.80
CA LYS A 127 -12.32 4.79 5.76
C LYS A 127 -13.32 3.75 5.26
N VAL A 128 -12.85 2.77 4.48
CA VAL A 128 -13.64 1.65 3.94
C VAL A 128 -13.52 0.44 4.85
N HIS A 129 -12.29 0.15 5.27
CA HIS A 129 -11.99 -1.01 6.08
C HIS A 129 -12.76 -1.04 7.40
N PHE A 130 -12.84 0.09 8.09
CA PHE A 130 -13.56 0.18 9.37
C PHE A 130 -15.04 -0.20 9.26
N PRO A 131 -15.88 0.44 8.43
CA PRO A 131 -17.30 0.08 8.35
C PRO A 131 -17.52 -1.35 7.83
N GLU A 132 -16.68 -1.86 6.93
CA GLU A 132 -16.85 -3.21 6.36
C GLU A 132 -16.41 -4.34 7.29
N LYS A 133 -15.35 -4.14 8.08
CA LYS A 133 -14.74 -5.18 8.92
C LYS A 133 -15.04 -5.02 10.40
N HIS A 134 -15.48 -3.83 10.80
CA HIS A 134 -15.73 -3.45 12.19
C HIS A 134 -17.09 -2.78 12.35
N VAL A 135 -18.12 -3.25 11.62
CA VAL A 135 -19.49 -2.70 11.66
C VAL A 135 -20.06 -2.60 13.09
N ASN A 136 -19.66 -3.51 13.98
CA ASN A 136 -20.11 -3.55 15.39
C ASN A 136 -19.32 -2.62 16.32
N HIS A 137 -18.17 -2.06 15.89
CA HIS A 137 -17.42 -1.08 16.67
C HIS A 137 -17.90 0.36 16.43
N VAL A 138 -18.79 0.59 15.46
CA VAL A 138 -19.38 1.90 15.16
C VAL A 138 -20.51 2.25 16.15
N LYS A 139 -21.00 1.28 16.95
CA LYS A 139 -22.06 1.48 17.95
C LYS A 139 -21.51 1.62 19.38
N THR A 140 -20.72 2.66 19.64
CA THR A 140 -20.53 3.13 21.03
C THR A 140 -20.15 4.61 21.03
N SER A 141 -21.18 5.44 20.97
CA SER A 141 -21.19 6.78 21.55
C SER A 141 -22.63 7.00 21.96
N GLN A 142 -22.96 6.51 23.15
CA GLN A 142 -24.13 6.91 23.92
C GLN A 142 -23.63 7.91 24.97
#